data_AF-A0A060C208-F1
#
_entry.id   AF-A0A060C208-F1
#
_cell.length_a   1.000
_cell.length_b   1.000
_cell.length_c   1.000
_cell.angle_alpha   90.00
_cell.angle_beta   90.00
_cell.angle_gamma   90.00
#
_symmetry.space_group_name_H-M   'P 1'
#
loop_
_entity.id
_entity.type
_entity.pdbx_description
1 polymer ?
#
loop_
_entity_poly.entity_id
_entity_poly.type
_entity_poly.pdbx_seq_one_letter_code
_entity_poly.pdbx_strand_id
1 'polypeptide(L)'
;LFVILINSIPILLTRGVFMKFTDGYWLNQPQFEIQSPKEVFDYRKSNDKLVLYAPFKYVNERGDELNLGMSTIELTSPLEGVIGVKLIHFDQNAKTPSYELENEHPKIEITTNDNSLSFKSGDLTAKVPFKSHFELNFCIKIKKLPSPWKTLKVLSMISQLVNIICVN
;
A
#
# COMPACT_ATOMS: atom_id res chain seq x y z
N LEU A 1 40.82 -22.51 21.53
CA LEU A 1 40.57 -21.62 22.68
C LEU A 1 41.49 -20.41 22.54
N PHE A 2 41.05 -19.40 21.78
CA PHE A 2 41.61 -18.07 21.47
C PHE A 2 40.42 -17.43 20.70
N VAL A 3 39.84 -16.29 21.05
CA VAL A 3 40.41 -14.94 21.00
C VAL A 3 39.61 -13.99 21.93
N ILE A 4 40.38 -13.07 22.46
CA ILE A 4 40.17 -11.92 23.35
C ILE A 4 39.05 -10.93 22.94
N LEU A 5 38.41 -10.39 24.00
CA LEU A 5 37.75 -9.10 24.21
C LEU A 5 37.70 -8.07 23.05
N ILE A 6 36.50 -7.50 22.82
CA ILE A 6 36.16 -6.07 23.00
C ILE A 6 34.64 -6.01 23.28
N ASN A 7 34.27 -6.04 24.55
CA ASN A 7 33.00 -5.49 25.03
C ASN A 7 33.34 -4.11 25.60
N SER A 8 32.53 -3.10 25.26
CA SER A 8 32.62 -1.69 25.72
C SER A 8 33.32 -0.72 24.78
N ILE A 9 32.60 -0.33 23.72
CA ILE A 9 32.62 1.06 23.28
C ILE A 9 31.14 1.47 23.15
N PRO A 10 30.59 2.29 24.06
CA PRO A 10 29.32 2.94 23.80
C PRO A 10 29.61 4.02 22.77
N ILE A 11 29.48 3.67 21.49
CA ILE A 11 29.41 4.69 20.43
C ILE A 11 28.14 5.48 20.70
N LEU A 12 28.38 6.75 21.01
CA LEU A 12 27.42 7.83 21.19
C LEU A 12 26.55 7.94 19.93
N LEU A 13 25.51 7.11 19.84
CA LEU A 13 24.50 7.20 18.79
C LEU A 13 23.56 8.35 19.17
N THR A 14 23.66 9.41 18.37
CA THR A 14 22.60 10.37 18.07
C THR A 14 21.22 9.80 18.39
N ARG A 15 20.42 10.54 19.17
CA ARG A 15 19.00 10.23 19.42
C ARG A 15 18.25 10.27 18.08
N GLY A 16 18.35 9.21 17.29
CA GLY A 16 17.45 8.94 16.19
C GLY A 16 16.10 8.65 16.81
N VAL A 17 15.21 9.62 16.81
CA VAL A 17 13.81 9.40 17.18
C VAL A 17 13.25 8.49 16.11
N PHE A 18 13.19 7.19 16.38
CA PHE A 18 12.39 6.29 15.57
C PHE A 18 10.95 6.76 15.66
N MET A 19 10.35 7.08 14.52
CA MET A 19 8.94 7.43 14.45
C MET A 19 8.12 6.21 14.86
N LYS A 20 7.35 6.36 15.93
CA LYS A 20 6.39 5.36 16.40
C LYS A 20 5.01 5.98 16.28
N PHE A 21 4.08 5.29 15.65
CA PHE A 21 2.69 5.74 15.52
C PHE A 21 1.79 5.09 16.58
N THR A 22 2.16 3.90 17.05
CA THR A 22 1.46 3.16 18.08
C THR A 22 2.19 3.22 19.43
N ASP A 23 1.43 3.16 20.51
CA ASP A 23 1.89 2.98 21.87
C ASP A 23 1.46 1.59 22.37
N GLY A 24 2.34 0.61 22.17
CA GLY A 24 2.02 -0.80 22.37
C GLY A 24 1.05 -1.34 21.31
N TYR A 25 0.20 -2.27 21.71
CA TYR A 25 -0.76 -2.94 20.82
C TYR A 25 -2.12 -2.23 20.75
N TRP A 26 -2.47 -1.45 21.78
CA TRP A 26 -3.84 -1.00 22.02
C TRP A 26 -4.05 0.48 21.75
N LEU A 27 -3.00 1.29 21.87
CA LEU A 27 -3.09 2.73 21.82
C LEU A 27 -2.29 3.28 20.64
N ASN A 28 -2.75 4.42 20.14
CA ASN A 28 -1.96 5.26 19.26
C ASN A 28 -1.14 6.23 20.12
N GLN A 29 -0.01 6.69 19.61
CA GLN A 29 0.70 7.78 20.27
C GLN A 29 -0.20 9.02 20.33
N PRO A 30 -0.24 9.74 21.46
CA PRO A 30 -1.23 10.80 21.69
C PRO A 30 -1.06 12.01 20.77
N GLN A 31 0.08 12.13 20.07
CA GLN A 31 0.34 13.19 19.11
C GLN A 31 -0.19 12.89 17.70
N PHE A 32 -0.71 11.69 17.44
CA PHE A 32 -1.15 11.29 16.09
C PHE A 32 -2.62 10.86 16.06
N GLU A 33 -3.35 11.39 15.10
CA GLU A 33 -4.62 10.83 14.65
C GLU A 33 -4.36 9.91 13.45
N ILE A 34 -4.72 8.63 13.58
CA ILE A 34 -4.54 7.63 12.51
C ILE A 34 -5.85 7.48 11.74
N GLN A 35 -5.82 7.90 10.49
CA GLN A 35 -6.92 7.68 9.55
C GLN A 35 -6.52 6.62 8.52
N SER A 36 -7.37 5.60 8.38
CA SER A 36 -7.14 4.42 7.53
C SER A 36 -8.30 4.27 6.57
N PRO A 37 -8.05 3.99 5.28
CA PRO A 37 -9.12 3.68 4.34
C PRO A 37 -9.98 2.52 4.85
N LYS A 38 -11.30 2.66 4.80
CA LYS A 38 -12.25 1.63 5.29
C LYS A 38 -12.89 0.84 4.18
N GLU A 39 -13.12 1.47 3.03
CA GLU A 39 -13.67 0.84 1.84
C GLU A 39 -13.17 1.54 0.58
N VAL A 40 -13.38 0.93 -0.58
CA VAL A 40 -13.34 1.63 -1.87
C VAL A 40 -14.76 2.05 -2.21
N PHE A 41 -15.02 3.36 -2.14
CA PHE A 41 -16.33 3.93 -2.43
C PHE A 41 -16.58 4.03 -3.93
N ASP A 42 -15.57 4.51 -4.67
CA ASP A 42 -15.61 4.67 -6.12
C ASP A 42 -14.22 4.47 -6.74
N TYR A 43 -14.16 4.33 -8.06
CA TYR A 43 -12.90 4.17 -8.80
C TYR A 43 -12.97 4.81 -10.20
N ARG A 44 -11.81 5.20 -10.71
CA ARG A 44 -11.63 5.64 -12.10
C ARG A 44 -10.61 4.75 -12.80
N LYS A 45 -10.99 4.19 -13.94
CA LYS A 45 -10.09 3.44 -14.81
C LYS A 45 -9.64 4.28 -16.01
N SER A 46 -8.36 4.18 -16.33
CA SER A 46 -7.73 4.69 -17.55
C SER A 46 -6.97 3.54 -18.23
N ASN A 47 -6.41 3.78 -19.41
CA ASN A 47 -5.67 2.74 -20.14
C ASN A 47 -4.37 2.30 -19.43
N ASP A 48 -3.83 3.14 -18.55
CA ASP A 48 -2.51 3.02 -17.91
C ASP A 48 -2.55 3.10 -16.37
N LYS A 49 -3.73 3.40 -15.79
CA LYS A 49 -3.89 3.66 -14.36
C LYS A 49 -5.26 3.22 -13.84
N LEU A 50 -5.27 2.73 -12.60
CA LEU A 50 -6.49 2.57 -11.79
C LEU A 50 -6.41 3.48 -10.57
N VAL A 51 -7.39 4.35 -10.41
CA VAL A 51 -7.50 5.26 -9.26
C VAL A 51 -8.65 4.78 -8.38
N LEU A 52 -8.38 4.65 -7.08
CA LEU A 52 -9.35 4.24 -6.06
C LEU A 52 -9.61 5.40 -5.11
N TYR A 53 -10.88 5.62 -4.81
CA TYR A 53 -11.35 6.62 -3.87
C TYR A 53 -11.78 5.92 -2.58
N ALA A 54 -10.95 6.07 -1.54
CA ALA A 54 -11.04 5.24 -0.35
C ALA A 54 -11.24 6.11 0.92
N PRO A 55 -12.49 6.33 1.36
CA PRO A 55 -12.79 7.13 2.54
C PRO A 55 -12.35 6.48 3.86
N PHE A 56 -12.21 7.28 4.92
CA PHE A 56 -11.82 6.82 6.27
C PHE A 56 -12.97 6.30 7.13
N LYS A 57 -14.18 6.27 6.58
CA LYS A 57 -15.42 5.75 7.18
C LYS A 57 -16.20 5.00 6.10
N TYR A 58 -17.02 4.03 6.50
CA TYR A 58 -18.02 3.43 5.63
C TYR A 58 -19.11 4.45 5.28
N VAL A 59 -19.43 4.56 3.99
CA VAL A 59 -20.45 5.46 3.45
C VAL A 59 -21.71 4.66 3.15
N ASN A 60 -22.69 4.72 4.05
CA ASN A 60 -23.94 3.94 3.92
C ASN A 60 -25.11 4.80 3.43
N GLU A 61 -25.14 6.06 3.86
CA GLU A 61 -26.16 7.02 3.48
C GLU A 61 -25.54 8.28 2.87
N ARG A 62 -26.33 9.05 2.13
CA ARG A 62 -25.86 10.29 1.49
C ARG A 62 -25.28 11.31 2.50
N GLY A 63 -25.72 11.25 3.76
CA GLY A 63 -25.16 12.09 4.83
C GLY A 63 -23.70 11.78 5.17
N ASP A 64 -23.27 10.53 4.97
CA ASP A 64 -21.90 10.07 5.25
C ASP A 64 -20.87 10.61 4.23
N GLU A 65 -21.32 11.09 3.07
CA GLU A 65 -20.46 11.68 2.03
C GLU A 65 -19.91 13.06 2.44
N LEU A 66 -20.41 13.65 3.53
CA LEU A 66 -20.01 14.97 4.02
C LEU A 66 -19.04 14.88 5.20
N ASN A 67 -18.17 15.88 5.34
CA ASN A 67 -17.21 16.02 6.45
C ASN A 67 -16.30 14.80 6.66
N LEU A 68 -15.91 14.12 5.58
CA LEU A 68 -15.10 12.91 5.60
C LEU A 68 -13.82 13.08 4.79
N GLY A 69 -12.69 12.72 5.39
CA GLY A 69 -11.42 12.58 4.68
C GLY A 69 -11.36 11.30 3.85
N MET A 70 -10.56 11.32 2.79
CA MET A 70 -10.37 10.15 1.93
C MET A 70 -8.95 10.08 1.37
N SER A 71 -8.51 8.85 1.12
CA SER A 71 -7.30 8.59 0.34
C SER A 71 -7.65 8.43 -1.13
N THR A 72 -6.85 9.06 -1.98
CA THR A 72 -6.78 8.70 -3.40
C THR A 72 -5.60 7.75 -3.58
N ILE A 73 -5.88 6.52 -4.02
CA ILE A 73 -4.86 5.49 -4.24
C ILE A 73 -4.74 5.28 -5.75
N GLU A 74 -3.55 5.55 -6.29
CA GLU A 74 -3.25 5.36 -7.70
C GLU A 74 -2.40 4.10 -7.89
N LEU A 75 -2.87 3.21 -8.76
CA LEU A 75 -2.16 2.03 -9.22
C LEU A 75 -1.70 2.24 -10.66
N THR A 76 -0.39 2.20 -10.88
CA THR A 76 0.25 2.30 -12.19
C THR A 76 1.23 1.15 -12.39
N SER A 77 1.80 1.03 -13.59
CA SER A 77 2.86 0.06 -13.86
C SER A 77 3.95 0.71 -14.70
N PRO A 78 5.13 1.02 -14.13
CA PRO A 78 6.23 1.59 -14.90
C PRO A 78 6.95 0.55 -15.77
N LEU A 79 6.99 -0.71 -15.32
CA LEU A 79 7.63 -1.85 -15.97
C LEU A 79 6.75 -3.09 -15.84
N GLU A 80 6.87 -4.04 -16.78
CA GLU A 80 6.11 -5.29 -16.71
C GLU A 80 6.43 -6.05 -15.41
N GLY A 81 5.38 -6.45 -14.67
CA GLY A 81 5.54 -7.13 -13.38
C GLY A 81 5.80 -6.20 -12.19
N VAL A 82 5.79 -4.88 -12.40
CA VAL A 82 5.91 -3.86 -11.33
C VAL A 82 4.60 -3.08 -11.19
N ILE A 83 4.07 -3.00 -9.97
CA ILE A 83 2.91 -2.15 -9.65
C ILE A 83 3.38 -1.00 -8.78
N GLY A 84 3.24 0.23 -9.29
CA GLY A 84 3.39 1.44 -8.52
C GLY A 84 2.13 1.71 -7.72
N VAL A 85 2.28 2.00 -6.42
CA VAL A 85 1.18 2.38 -5.53
C VAL A 85 1.47 3.76 -4.98
N LYS A 86 0.63 4.74 -5.32
CA LYS A 86 0.74 6.10 -4.79
C LYS A 86 -0.48 6.39 -3.93
N LEU A 87 -0.25 6.73 -2.66
CA LEU A 87 -1.29 7.05 -1.70
C LEU A 87 -1.28 8.55 -1.43
N ILE A 88 -2.41 9.22 -1.69
CA ILE A 88 -2.53 10.68 -1.68
C ILE A 88 -3.65 11.05 -0.70
N HIS A 89 -3.35 11.90 0.29
CA HIS A 89 -4.37 12.50 1.15
C HIS A 89 -4.75 13.89 0.63
N PHE A 90 -3.81 14.82 0.68
CA PHE A 90 -3.93 16.14 0.09
C PHE A 90 -3.08 16.20 -1.17
N ASP A 91 -3.71 16.44 -2.31
CA ASP A 91 -2.98 16.63 -3.55
C ASP A 91 -2.19 17.94 -3.49
N GLN A 92 -0.90 17.84 -3.75
CA GLN A 92 0.04 18.94 -3.67
C GLN A 92 0.93 18.89 -4.91
N ASN A 93 1.38 20.05 -5.34
CA ASN A 93 2.34 20.14 -6.43
C ASN A 93 3.59 19.32 -6.10
N ALA A 94 4.08 18.58 -7.11
CA ALA A 94 5.26 17.77 -6.97
C ALA A 94 6.45 18.64 -6.51
N LYS A 95 7.11 18.21 -5.44
CA LYS A 95 8.35 18.82 -4.96
C LYS A 95 9.51 18.25 -5.75
N THR A 96 10.40 19.10 -6.24
CA THR A 96 11.63 18.73 -6.95
C THR A 96 12.84 18.79 -6.01
N PRO A 97 13.86 17.93 -6.17
CA PRO A 97 14.07 16.95 -7.25
C PRO A 97 13.44 15.58 -6.96
N SER A 98 13.00 14.89 -8.01
CA SER A 98 12.50 13.50 -7.98
C SER A 98 13.50 12.54 -8.60
N TYR A 99 13.42 11.26 -8.26
CA TYR A 99 14.15 10.22 -8.98
C TYR A 99 13.66 10.13 -10.43
N GLU A 100 14.58 10.03 -11.37
CA GLU A 100 14.28 9.67 -12.75
C GLU A 100 13.96 8.17 -12.78
N LEU A 101 12.76 7.84 -13.26
CA LEU A 101 12.29 6.46 -13.36
C LEU A 101 12.08 6.13 -14.84
N GLU A 102 12.66 5.03 -15.28
CA GLU A 102 12.36 4.46 -16.59
C GLU A 102 10.90 3.99 -16.60
N ASN A 103 10.17 4.36 -17.65
CA ASN A 103 8.78 4.01 -17.82
C ASN A 103 8.57 3.42 -19.22
N GLU A 104 8.44 2.10 -19.29
CA GLU A 104 8.25 1.36 -20.54
C GLU A 104 6.79 1.29 -20.96
N HIS A 105 5.88 1.85 -20.15
CA HIS A 105 4.43 1.82 -20.38
C HIS A 105 3.93 0.42 -20.77
N PRO A 106 4.16 -0.60 -19.92
CA PRO A 106 3.74 -1.97 -20.19
C PRO A 106 2.22 -2.05 -20.38
N LYS A 107 1.78 -3.07 -21.13
CA LYS A 107 0.36 -3.35 -21.26
C LYS A 107 -0.20 -3.81 -19.90
N ILE A 108 -1.15 -3.05 -19.37
CA ILE A 108 -1.88 -3.41 -18.16
C ILE A 108 -3.24 -4.02 -18.48
N GLU A 109 -3.75 -4.83 -17.57
CA GLU A 109 -5.10 -5.39 -17.61
C GLU A 109 -5.87 -4.93 -16.36
N ILE A 110 -6.96 -4.21 -16.57
CA ILE A 110 -7.87 -3.78 -15.50
C ILE A 110 -9.19 -4.52 -15.67
N THR A 111 -9.57 -5.31 -14.66
CA THR A 111 -10.87 -6.01 -14.61
C THR A 111 -11.68 -5.46 -13.45
N THR A 112 -12.94 -5.13 -13.72
CA THR A 112 -13.87 -4.58 -12.73
C THR A 112 -15.11 -5.46 -12.69
N ASN A 113 -15.38 -6.03 -11.52
CA ASN A 113 -16.58 -6.80 -11.22
C ASN A 113 -17.39 -6.06 -10.15
N ASP A 114 -18.64 -6.46 -9.95
CA ASP A 114 -19.55 -5.83 -8.97
C ASP A 114 -18.98 -5.80 -7.54
N ASN A 115 -18.13 -6.77 -7.17
CA ASN A 115 -17.60 -6.91 -5.82
C ASN A 115 -16.07 -6.76 -5.74
N SER A 116 -15.36 -6.60 -6.87
CA SER A 116 -13.90 -6.58 -6.87
C SER A 116 -13.29 -5.88 -8.07
N LEU A 117 -12.13 -5.27 -7.84
CA LEU A 117 -11.29 -4.63 -8.83
C LEU A 117 -9.96 -5.38 -8.88
N SER A 118 -9.43 -5.58 -10.09
CA SER A 118 -8.08 -6.12 -10.26
C SER A 118 -7.28 -5.32 -11.27
N PHE A 119 -6.04 -5.00 -10.90
CA PHE A 119 -5.04 -4.36 -11.73
C PHE A 119 -3.88 -5.33 -11.95
N LYS A 120 -3.56 -5.66 -13.19
CA LYS A 120 -2.54 -6.65 -13.52
C LYS A 120 -1.49 -6.08 -14.47
N SER A 121 -0.23 -6.38 -14.16
CA SER A 121 0.94 -6.14 -14.99
C SER A 121 1.76 -7.42 -15.04
N GLY A 122 1.91 -8.02 -16.23
CA GLY A 122 2.55 -9.33 -16.40
C GLY A 122 1.92 -10.42 -15.52
N ASP A 123 2.72 -11.05 -14.67
CA ASP A 123 2.29 -12.08 -13.71
C ASP A 123 1.83 -11.53 -12.35
N LEU A 124 1.99 -10.22 -12.09
CA LEU A 124 1.63 -9.56 -10.84
C LEU A 124 0.24 -8.93 -10.96
N THR A 125 -0.62 -9.20 -9.97
CA THR A 125 -1.99 -8.67 -9.90
C THR A 125 -2.27 -8.07 -8.53
N ALA A 126 -2.66 -6.80 -8.48
CA ALA A 126 -3.28 -6.18 -7.32
C ALA A 126 -4.80 -6.41 -7.35
N LYS A 127 -5.37 -6.87 -6.25
CA LYS A 127 -6.81 -7.11 -6.08
C LYS A 127 -7.33 -6.29 -4.91
N VAL A 128 -8.49 -5.68 -5.12
CA VAL A 128 -9.17 -4.83 -4.15
C VAL A 128 -10.67 -5.16 -4.12
N PRO A 129 -11.25 -5.46 -2.95
CA PRO A 129 -12.71 -5.56 -2.80
C PRO A 129 -13.39 -4.22 -3.12
N PHE A 130 -14.52 -4.24 -3.82
CA PHE A 130 -15.32 -3.05 -4.11
C PHE A 130 -16.49 -2.95 -3.13
N LYS A 131 -16.72 -1.77 -2.54
CA LYS A 131 -17.78 -1.52 -1.53
C LYS A 131 -17.82 -2.55 -0.40
N SER A 132 -16.64 -2.93 0.09
CA SER A 132 -16.45 -3.84 1.22
C SER A 132 -15.23 -3.35 2.03
N HIS A 133 -14.87 -4.09 3.07
CA HIS A 133 -13.68 -3.79 3.86
C HIS A 133 -12.46 -3.62 2.96
N PHE A 134 -11.76 -2.50 3.17
CA PHE A 134 -10.61 -2.13 2.36
C PHE A 134 -9.49 -3.14 2.54
N GLU A 135 -9.09 -3.76 1.44
CA GLU A 135 -7.92 -4.62 1.36
C GLU A 135 -7.20 -4.35 0.04
N LEU A 136 -5.87 -4.35 0.08
CA LEU A 136 -5.03 -4.26 -1.12
C LEU A 136 -4.10 -5.48 -1.16
N ASN A 137 -4.51 -6.48 -1.95
CA ASN A 137 -3.84 -7.77 -1.99
C ASN A 137 -3.01 -7.94 -3.28
N PHE A 138 -1.73 -8.24 -3.14
CA PHE A 138 -0.82 -8.51 -4.26
C PHE A 138 -0.67 -10.01 -4.49
N CYS A 139 -0.96 -10.46 -5.70
CA CYS A 139 -0.94 -11.86 -6.12
C CYS A 139 0.05 -12.05 -7.28
N ILE A 140 0.94 -13.04 -7.18
CA ILE A 140 1.85 -13.42 -8.27
C ILE A 140 1.41 -14.78 -8.83
N LYS A 141 1.29 -14.90 -10.15
CA LYS A 141 1.15 -16.21 -10.80
C LYS A 141 2.51 -16.91 -10.84
N ILE A 142 2.68 -17.91 -9.98
CA ILE A 142 3.86 -18.77 -10.04
C ILE A 142 3.67 -19.78 -11.16
N LYS A 143 4.52 -19.71 -12.20
CA LYS A 143 4.57 -20.75 -13.24
C LYS A 143 4.99 -22.07 -12.57
N LYS A 144 4.18 -23.11 -12.70
CA LYS A 144 4.39 -24.41 -12.06
C LYS A 144 5.77 -24.95 -12.45
N LEU A 145 6.73 -24.92 -11.54
CA LEU A 145 8.04 -25.54 -11.74
C LEU A 145 7.84 -27.06 -11.83
N PRO A 146 8.54 -27.77 -12.73
CA PRO A 146 8.48 -29.23 -12.82
C PRO A 146 9.25 -29.84 -11.63
N SER A 147 8.64 -29.85 -10.45
CA SER A 147 9.21 -30.49 -9.26
C SER A 147 8.12 -30.76 -8.21
N PRO A 148 8.03 -31.98 -7.63
CA PRO A 148 6.96 -32.35 -6.70
C PRO A 148 7.08 -31.73 -5.30
N TRP A 149 8.17 -31.04 -4.99
CA TRP A 149 8.49 -30.65 -3.61
C TRP A 149 8.77 -29.15 -3.52
N LYS A 150 7.71 -28.33 -3.44
CA LYS A 150 7.76 -26.99 -2.82
C LYS A 150 6.35 -26.39 -2.66
N THR A 151 5.82 -26.58 -1.46
CA THR A 151 5.09 -25.59 -0.64
C THR A 151 4.40 -24.44 -1.37
N LEU A 152 3.06 -24.48 -1.36
CA LEU A 152 2.19 -23.31 -1.51
C LEU A 152 2.53 -22.29 -0.39
N LYS A 153 3.40 -21.33 -0.68
CA LYS A 153 3.44 -20.07 0.07
C LYS A 153 2.57 -19.08 -0.68
N VAL A 154 1.33 -18.93 -0.22
CA VAL A 154 0.58 -17.69 -0.42
C VAL A 154 1.39 -16.63 0.32
N LEU A 155 2.21 -15.86 -0.41
CA LEU A 155 2.88 -14.71 0.15
C LEU A 155 1.85 -13.58 0.25
N SER A 156 1.00 -13.66 1.28
CA SER A 156 0.32 -12.48 1.82
C SER A 156 1.38 -11.61 2.48
N MET A 157 2.22 -10.94 1.68
CA MET A 157 3.27 -10.08 2.18
C MET A 157 2.81 -8.63 2.04
N ILE A 158 2.58 -8.02 3.21
CA ILE A 158 2.37 -6.60 3.48
C ILE A 158 0.95 -6.08 3.17
N SER A 159 -0.02 -6.47 3.99
CA SER A 159 -1.28 -5.74 4.17
C SER A 159 -1.22 -4.70 5.32
N GLN A 160 -0.07 -4.49 5.97
CA GLN A 160 0.02 -3.64 7.18
C GLN A 160 0.74 -2.30 7.01
N LEU A 161 1.27 -1.96 5.81
CA LEU A 161 2.01 -0.69 5.63
C LEU A 161 1.29 0.37 4.77
N VAL A 162 0.08 0.09 4.29
CA VAL A 162 -0.69 1.08 3.50
C VAL A 162 -1.73 1.82 4.36
N ASN A 163 -1.89 1.46 5.65
CA ASN A 163 -3.06 1.84 6.45
C ASN A 163 -2.89 3.03 7.39
N ILE A 164 -1.83 3.83 7.27
CA ILE A 164 -1.62 4.95 8.21
C ILE A 164 -1.35 6.21 7.41
N ILE A 165 -2.40 7.01 7.23
CA ILE A 165 -2.21 8.44 7.03
C ILE A 165 -2.30 9.08 8.41
N CYS A 166 -1.20 9.69 8.82
CA CYS A 166 -1.17 10.56 9.99
C CYS A 166 -1.46 11.99 9.53
N VAL A 167 -2.50 12.58 10.10
CA VAL A 167 -2.74 14.02 10.05
C VAL A 167 -2.02 14.61 11.26
N ASN A 168 -1.33 15.73 11.05
CA ASN A 168 -0.60 16.48 12.08
C ASN A 168 -1.25 17.86 12.23
#